data_AF-A0AAD0QJG5-F1
#
_entry.id   AF-A0AAD0QJG5-F1
#
_cell.length_a   1.000
_cell.length_b   1.000
_cell.length_c   1.000
_cell.angle_alpha   90.00
_cell.angle_beta   90.00
_cell.angle_gamma   90.00
#
_symmetry.space_group_name_H-M   'P 1'
#
loop_
_entity.id
_entity.type
_entity.pdbx_description
1 polymer ?
#
loop_
_entity_poly.entity_id
_entity_poly.type
_entity_poly.pdbx_seq_one_letter_code
_entity_poly.pdbx_strand_id
1 'polypeptide(L)'
;MNNTVDFSVLSLLPQIAESLEQLKKENEELKKHFNPKYDLTTRAGIRNYLEITDSTISLYLKNGTFREGYHFFKELKGSQSKITFVSGAIEEFKKSKER
;
A
#
# COMPACT_ATOMS: atom_id res chain seq x y z
N MET A 1 23.80 43.08 39.88
CA MET A 1 23.66 42.77 38.44
C MET A 1 22.42 41.90 38.28
N ASN A 2 21.35 42.41 37.67
CA ASN A 2 20.18 41.59 37.35
C ASN A 2 20.46 40.89 36.02
N ASN A 3 20.69 39.57 36.06
CA ASN A 3 20.75 38.75 34.86
C ASN A 3 19.30 38.45 34.44
N THR A 4 18.76 39.23 33.51
CA THR A 4 17.48 38.92 32.88
C THR A 4 17.68 37.72 31.96
N VAL A 5 17.18 36.56 32.37
CA VAL A 5 17.19 35.36 31.54
C VAL A 5 16.18 35.54 30.43
N ASP A 6 16.65 35.46 29.18
CA ASP A 6 15.81 35.52 27.99
C ASP A 6 15.17 34.16 27.71
N PHE A 7 13.84 34.14 27.64
CA PHE A 7 13.02 32.96 27.37
C PHE A 7 12.32 33.02 26.01
N SER A 8 12.68 33.97 25.13
CA SER A 8 12.09 34.08 23.79
C SER A 8 12.19 32.79 22.98
N VAL A 9 13.22 31.96 23.22
CA VAL A 9 13.35 30.64 22.59
C VAL A 9 12.21 29.67 22.93
N LEU A 10 11.53 29.84 24.07
CA LEU A 10 10.38 29.01 24.45
C LEU A 10 9.17 29.22 23.52
N SER A 11 9.10 30.35 22.82
CA SER A 11 8.07 30.60 21.80
C SER A 11 8.16 29.66 20.59
N LEU A 12 9.28 28.94 20.44
CA LEU A 12 9.46 27.92 19.40
C LEU A 12 8.81 26.58 19.78
N LEU A 13 8.54 26.33 21.07
CA LEU A 13 7.99 25.06 21.53
C LEU A 13 6.66 24.70 20.85
N PRO A 14 5.69 25.62 20.65
CA PRO A 14 4.47 25.32 19.91
C PRO A 14 4.74 24.96 18.44
N GLN A 15 5.65 25.65 17.77
CA GLN A 15 5.98 25.40 16.35
C GLN A 15 6.65 24.04 16.16
N ILE A 16 7.52 23.66 17.12
CA ILE A 16 8.16 22.34 17.15
C ILE A 16 7.11 21.26 17.40
N ALA A 17 6.17 21.48 18.32
CA ALA A 17 5.09 20.53 18.60
C ALA A 17 4.21 20.27 17.37
N GLU A 18 3.80 21.34 16.67
CA GLU A 18 3.02 21.25 15.44
C GLU A 18 3.77 20.49 14.34
N SER A 19 5.05 20.80 14.15
CA SER A 19 5.90 20.10 13.17
C SER A 19 6.03 18.60 13.49
N LEU A 20 6.13 18.24 14.77
CA LEU A 20 6.18 16.84 15.21
C LEU A 20 4.85 16.10 14.99
N GLU A 21 3.71 16.75 15.23
CA GLU A 21 2.40 16.17 14.93
C GLU A 21 2.23 15.93 13.43
N GLN A 22 2.64 16.88 12.59
CA GLN A 22 2.59 16.74 11.15
C GLN A 22 3.48 15.59 10.66
N LEU A 23 4.74 15.54 11.12
CA LEU A 23 5.66 14.43 10.79
C LEU A 23 5.09 13.07 11.23
N LYS A 24 4.46 13.00 12.40
CA LYS A 24 3.83 11.76 12.87
C LYS A 24 2.69 11.34 11.94
N LYS A 25 1.85 12.27 11.49
CA LYS A 25 0.76 11.99 10.56
C LYS A 25 1.28 11.47 9.21
N GLU A 26 2.27 12.16 8.63
CA GLU A 26 2.89 11.75 7.37
C GLU A 26 3.55 10.37 7.48
N ASN A 27 4.22 10.09 8.61
CA ASN A 27 4.82 8.77 8.85
C ASN A 27 3.75 7.67 8.98
N GLU A 28 2.63 7.93 9.63
CA GLU A 28 1.51 6.97 9.70
C GLU A 28 0.86 6.73 8.33
N GLU A 29 0.77 7.74 7.47
CA GLU A 29 0.34 7.57 6.07
C GLU A 29 1.33 6.71 5.28
N LEU A 30 2.64 6.98 5.40
CA LEU A 30 3.68 6.18 4.76
C LEU A 30 3.66 4.72 5.22
N LYS A 31 3.54 4.45 6.53
CA LYS A 31 3.48 3.08 7.06
C LYS A 31 2.33 2.25 6.46
N LYS A 32 1.20 2.87 6.11
CA LYS A 32 0.09 2.17 5.44
C LYS A 32 0.49 1.64 4.06
N HIS A 33 1.43 2.29 3.38
CA HIS A 33 1.97 1.82 2.11
C HIS A 33 3.01 0.70 2.27
N PHE A 34 3.77 0.69 3.37
CA PHE A 34 4.82 -0.31 3.62
C PHE A 34 4.36 -1.56 4.37
N ASN A 35 3.24 -1.50 5.09
CA ASN A 35 2.63 -2.66 5.75
C ASN A 35 1.18 -2.86 5.30
N PRO A 36 0.95 -3.20 4.01
CA PRO A 36 -0.39 -3.38 3.50
C PRO A 36 -1.10 -4.54 4.21
N LYS A 37 -2.39 -4.36 4.51
CA LYS A 37 -3.22 -5.38 5.18
C LYS A 37 -3.24 -6.72 4.41
N TYR A 38 -3.03 -6.67 3.09
CA TYR A 38 -3.02 -7.84 2.21
C TYR A 38 -1.80 -7.81 1.30
N ASP A 39 -1.17 -8.98 1.13
CA ASP A 39 -0.11 -9.17 0.15
C ASP A 39 -0.71 -9.38 -1.25
N LEU A 40 -0.85 -8.30 -2.01
CA LEU A 40 -1.42 -8.30 -3.35
C LEU A 40 -0.55 -8.99 -4.41
N THR A 41 0.62 -9.50 -4.05
CA THR A 41 1.43 -10.34 -4.95
C THR A 41 0.95 -11.79 -4.97
N THR A 42 0.04 -12.17 -4.04
CA THR A 42 -0.47 -13.52 -3.86
C THR A 42 -1.95 -13.64 -4.18
N ARG A 43 -2.39 -14.84 -4.60
CA ARG A 43 -3.82 -15.14 -4.77
C ARG A 43 -4.65 -14.86 -3.52
N ALA A 44 -4.14 -15.26 -2.35
CA ALA A 44 -4.84 -15.09 -1.08
C ALA A 44 -5.05 -13.61 -0.74
N GLY A 45 -4.03 -12.77 -0.93
CA GLY A 45 -4.14 -11.34 -0.71
C GLY A 45 -5.13 -10.68 -1.68
N ILE A 46 -5.07 -11.03 -2.97
CA ILE A 46 -6.04 -10.52 -3.96
C ILE A 46 -7.47 -10.92 -3.62
N ARG A 47 -7.69 -12.18 -3.26
CA ARG A 47 -9.01 -12.71 -2.88
C ARG A 47 -9.63 -11.86 -1.77
N ASN A 48 -8.85 -11.59 -0.73
CA ASN A 48 -9.31 -10.81 0.42
C ASN A 48 -9.44 -9.31 0.11
N TYR A 49 -8.55 -8.76 -0.74
CA TYR A 49 -8.57 -7.33 -1.09
C TYR A 49 -9.70 -6.95 -2.05
N LEU A 50 -9.95 -7.78 -3.06
CA LEU A 50 -11.02 -7.58 -4.04
C LEU A 50 -12.36 -8.14 -3.59
N GLU A 51 -12.40 -8.88 -2.47
CA GLU A 51 -13.62 -9.52 -1.94
C GLU A 51 -14.27 -10.48 -2.95
N ILE A 52 -13.45 -11.21 -3.69
CA ILE A 52 -13.87 -12.19 -4.70
C ILE A 52 -13.44 -13.61 -4.33
N THR A 53 -13.97 -14.62 -5.02
CA THR A 53 -13.56 -16.01 -4.81
C THR A 53 -12.30 -16.37 -5.61
N ASP A 54 -11.60 -17.44 -5.22
CA ASP A 54 -10.48 -17.96 -6.00
C ASP A 54 -10.92 -18.44 -7.40
N SER A 55 -12.16 -18.95 -7.51
CA SER A 55 -12.80 -19.28 -8.79
C SER A 55 -12.93 -18.06 -9.69
N THR A 56 -13.28 -16.89 -9.13
CA THR A 56 -13.35 -15.62 -9.86
C THR A 56 -11.97 -15.17 -10.33
N ILE A 57 -10.93 -15.29 -9.49
CA ILE A 57 -9.54 -15.00 -9.90
C ILE A 57 -9.13 -15.91 -11.07
N SER A 58 -9.44 -17.20 -10.98
CA SER A 58 -9.15 -18.17 -12.04
C SER A 58 -9.91 -17.86 -13.33
N LEU A 59 -11.16 -17.40 -13.23
CA LEU A 59 -11.93 -16.90 -14.37
C LEU A 59 -11.27 -15.66 -14.99
N TYR A 60 -10.83 -14.69 -14.19
CA TYR A 60 -10.17 -13.47 -14.67
C TYR A 60 -8.85 -13.74 -15.39
N LEU A 61 -8.09 -14.74 -14.92
CA LEU A 61 -6.89 -15.20 -15.61
C LEU A 61 -7.25 -15.90 -16.94
N LYS A 62 -8.31 -16.72 -16.96
CA LYS A 62 -8.73 -17.48 -18.14
C LYS A 62 -9.34 -16.61 -19.24
N ASN A 63 -10.13 -15.62 -18.87
CA ASN A 63 -10.87 -14.78 -19.82
C ASN A 63 -10.13 -13.49 -20.22
N GLY A 64 -8.92 -13.26 -19.69
CA GLY A 64 -8.08 -12.11 -20.04
C GLY A 64 -8.45 -10.80 -19.33
N THR A 65 -9.37 -10.83 -18.34
CA THR A 65 -9.57 -9.68 -17.44
C THR A 65 -8.27 -9.33 -16.74
N PHE A 66 -7.58 -10.32 -16.18
CA PHE A 66 -6.20 -10.18 -15.74
C PHE A 66 -5.27 -10.60 -16.86
N ARG A 67 -4.44 -9.65 -17.30
CA ARG A 67 -3.51 -9.80 -18.42
C ARG A 67 -2.10 -10.10 -17.94
N GLU A 68 -1.48 -11.14 -18.49
CA GLU A 68 -0.07 -11.44 -18.25
C GLU A 68 0.81 -10.29 -18.76
N GLY A 69 1.86 -9.95 -18.01
CA GLY A 69 2.73 -8.81 -18.29
C GLY A 69 2.22 -7.46 -17.75
N TYR A 70 0.97 -7.39 -17.26
CA TYR A 70 0.41 -6.18 -16.64
C TYR A 70 -0.18 -6.44 -15.26
N HIS A 71 -1.16 -7.35 -15.14
CA HIS A 71 -1.77 -7.69 -13.85
C HIS A 71 -0.99 -8.77 -13.11
N PHE A 72 -0.28 -9.65 -13.83
CA PHE A 72 0.51 -10.71 -13.25
C PHE A 72 1.64 -11.14 -14.19
N PHE A 73 2.62 -11.84 -13.62
CA PHE A 73 3.67 -12.57 -14.32
C PHE A 73 3.59 -14.05 -13.94
N LYS A 74 3.91 -14.92 -14.90
CA LYS A 74 4.01 -16.36 -14.68
C LYS A 74 5.45 -16.79 -14.89
N GLU A 75 6.04 -17.39 -13.88
CA GLU A 75 7.38 -17.97 -13.94
C GLU A 75 7.29 -19.50 -13.85
N LEU A 76 8.12 -20.20 -14.62
CA LEU A 76 8.33 -21.63 -14.45
C LEU A 76 9.45 -21.84 -13.43
N LYS A 77 9.13 -22.48 -12.30
CA LYS A 77 10.10 -22.94 -11.31
C LYS A 77 10.08 -24.46 -11.29
N GLY A 78 10.96 -25.06 -12.09
CA GLY A 78 10.97 -26.50 -12.32
C GLY A 78 9.71 -26.95 -13.06
N SER A 79 8.97 -27.90 -12.48
CA SER A 79 7.70 -28.41 -13.04
C SER A 79 6.47 -27.58 -12.67
N GLN A 80 6.61 -26.58 -11.80
CA GLN A 80 5.49 -25.78 -11.30
C GLN A 80 5.52 -24.37 -11.89
N SER A 81 4.34 -23.86 -12.26
CA SER A 81 4.18 -22.46 -12.59
C SER A 81 3.84 -21.64 -11.35
N LYS A 82 4.63 -20.61 -11.07
CA LYS A 82 4.34 -19.61 -10.04
C LYS A 82 3.74 -18.38 -10.70
N ILE A 83 2.61 -17.92 -10.18
CA ILE A 83 2.01 -16.64 -10.58
C ILE A 83 2.32 -15.61 -9.50
N THR A 84 2.83 -14.45 -9.92
CA THR A 84 3.04 -13.28 -9.07
C THR A 84 2.25 -12.13 -9.64
N PHE A 85 1.39 -11.54 -8.82
CA PHE A 85 0.55 -10.43 -9.24
C PHE A 85 1.24 -9.08 -9.03
N VAL A 86 0.84 -8.10 -9.83
CA VAL A 86 1.34 -6.72 -9.77
C VAL A 86 0.40 -5.88 -8.94
N SER A 87 0.77 -5.58 -7.69
CA SER A 87 -0.09 -4.89 -6.71
C SER A 87 -0.75 -3.63 -7.27
N GLY A 88 0.02 -2.75 -7.93
CA GLY A 88 -0.50 -1.50 -8.50
C GLY A 88 -1.61 -1.72 -9.55
N ALA A 89 -1.47 -2.71 -10.44
CA ALA A 89 -2.48 -3.03 -11.44
C ALA A 89 -3.77 -3.60 -10.81
N ILE A 90 -3.64 -4.32 -9.69
CA ILE A 90 -4.80 -4.83 -8.94
C ILE A 90 -5.55 -3.69 -8.22
N GLU A 91 -4.82 -2.74 -7.65
CA GLU A 91 -5.41 -1.54 -7.06
C GLU A 91 -6.13 -0.67 -8.09
N GLU A 92 -5.51 -0.46 -9.26
CA GLU A 92 -6.13 0.22 -10.40
C GLU A 92 -7.39 -0.49 -10.87
N PHE A 93 -7.36 -1.82 -10.98
CA PHE A 93 -8.53 -2.62 -11.32
C PHE A 93 -9.67 -2.41 -10.32
N LYS A 94 -9.39 -2.44 -9.01
CA LYS A 94 -10.42 -2.21 -7.97
C LYS A 94 -11.04 -0.81 -8.11
N LYS A 95 -10.20 0.22 -8.24
CA LYS A 95 -10.65 1.61 -8.45
C LYS A 95 -11.50 1.77 -9.72
N SER A 96 -11.20 1.01 -10.78
CA SER A 96 -11.97 1.04 -12.03
C SER A 96 -13.36 0.41 -11.90
N LYS A 97 -13.58 -0.47 -10.92
CA LYS A 97 -14.86 -1.14 -10.65
C LYS A 97 -15.78 -0.36 -9.73
N GLU A 98 -15.23 0.56 -8.96
CA GLU A 98 -15.94 1.44 -8.03
C GLU A 98 -16.45 2.73 -8.71
N ARG A 99 -16.07 2.95 -9.98
CA ARG A 99 -16.58 4.01 -10.86
C ARG A 99 -17.79 3.53 -11.65
#